data_AF-A0A1I4G8W1-F1
#
_entry.id   AF-A0A1I4G8W1-F1
#
_cell.length_a   1.000
_cell.length_b   1.000
_cell.length_c   1.000
_cell.angle_alpha   90.00
_cell.angle_beta   90.00
_cell.angle_gamma   90.00
#
_symmetry.space_group_name_H-M   'P 1'
#
loop_
_entity.id
_entity.type
_entity.pdbx_description
1 polymer ?
#
loop_
_entity_poly.entity_id
_entity_poly.type
_entity_poly.pdbx_seq_one_letter_code
_entity_poly.pdbx_strand_id
1 'polypeptide(L)'
;MGSLWGSTCECRNCEFWFSSHHSHGSYRADPPMGGYFYVVCAHCATEHMVPTRGARGPADGERMELCAMSTEQGQVRLQGSGEYLEFYELADAATWSDLFTLATTACPACCEQGVLKVELHAGDACPRCKQMALSCDRMS
;
A
#
# COMPACT_ATOMS: atom_id res chain seq x y z
N MET A 1 5.66 -3.99 -21.95
CA MET A 1 4.77 -2.90 -21.54
C MET A 1 4.08 -3.39 -20.28
N GLY A 2 4.55 -2.96 -19.10
CA GLY A 2 3.91 -3.34 -17.86
C GLY A 2 2.63 -2.52 -17.73
N SER A 3 1.47 -3.16 -17.65
CA SER A 3 0.24 -2.47 -17.31
C SER A 3 0.46 -1.75 -15.98
N LEU A 4 0.21 -0.44 -15.96
CA LEU A 4 0.21 0.36 -14.73
C LEU A 4 -1.03 -0.03 -13.92
N TRP A 5 -0.98 -1.17 -13.24
CA TRP A 5 -2.06 -1.59 -12.36
C TRP A 5 -2.10 -0.66 -11.15
N GLY A 6 -3.23 0.01 -10.96
CA GLY A 6 -3.58 0.71 -9.74
C GLY A 6 -4.58 1.84 -9.97
N SER A 7 -4.83 2.57 -8.89
CA SER A 7 -5.81 3.63 -8.81
C SER A 7 -5.33 4.70 -7.85
N THR A 8 -5.62 5.95 -8.19
CA THR A 8 -5.58 7.03 -7.22
C THR A 8 -6.97 7.23 -6.64
N CYS A 9 -7.09 7.23 -5.32
CA CYS A 9 -8.32 7.46 -4.60
C CYS A 9 -8.21 8.72 -3.76
N GLU A 10 -9.26 9.54 -3.77
CA GLU A 10 -9.35 10.76 -2.97
C GLU A 10 -10.67 10.88 -2.21
N CYS A 11 -10.64 11.61 -1.09
CA CYS A 11 -11.82 12.03 -0.34
C CYS A 11 -11.90 13.55 -0.29
N ARG A 12 -12.93 14.12 -0.91
CA ARG A 12 -13.14 15.58 -0.95
C ARG A 12 -13.47 16.20 0.41
N ASN A 13 -13.85 15.40 1.41
CA ASN A 13 -14.21 15.90 2.74
C ASN A 13 -13.01 16.16 3.65
N CYS A 14 -11.93 15.39 3.50
CA CYS A 14 -10.82 15.39 4.46
C CYS A 14 -9.43 15.32 3.82
N GLU A 15 -9.36 15.63 2.52
CA GLU A 15 -8.12 15.66 1.73
C GLU A 15 -7.31 14.37 1.87
N PHE A 16 -8.02 13.25 2.06
CA PHE A 16 -7.38 11.94 2.01
C PHE A 16 -7.04 11.64 0.55
N TRP A 17 -5.84 11.14 0.32
CA TRP A 17 -5.36 10.70 -0.98
C TRP A 17 -4.56 9.41 -0.79
N PHE A 18 -4.74 8.44 -1.68
CA PHE A 18 -4.03 7.17 -1.66
C PHE A 18 -3.78 6.67 -3.08
N SER A 19 -2.61 6.08 -3.32
CA SER A 19 -2.20 5.52 -4.61
C SER A 19 -1.75 4.07 -4.43
N SER A 20 -2.38 3.15 -5.15
CA SER A 20 -2.01 1.72 -5.13
C SER A 20 -0.87 1.34 -6.07
N HIS A 21 -0.27 2.31 -6.77
CA HIS A 21 0.79 2.03 -7.74
C HIS A 21 2.07 1.51 -7.08
N HIS A 22 2.64 0.49 -7.71
CA HIS A 22 4.05 0.16 -7.50
C HIS A 22 4.91 1.28 -8.09
N SER A 23 5.83 1.78 -7.27
CA SER A 23 6.77 2.82 -7.62
C SER A 23 8.18 2.27 -7.51
N HIS A 24 9.05 2.76 -8.40
CA HIS A 24 10.49 2.58 -8.27
C HIS A 24 11.11 3.97 -8.13
N GLY A 25 11.54 4.31 -6.92
CA GLY A 25 12.19 5.59 -6.65
C GLY A 25 13.57 5.67 -7.31
N SER A 26 13.79 6.72 -8.10
CA SER A 26 15.10 7.33 -8.36
C SER A 26 15.42 8.42 -7.32
N TYR A 27 14.85 8.34 -6.12
CA TYR A 27 15.03 9.35 -5.09
C TYR A 27 16.47 9.25 -4.57
N ARG A 28 17.20 10.35 -4.69
CA ARG A 28 18.66 10.47 -4.50
C ARG A 28 19.16 10.19 -3.07
N ALA A 29 18.38 9.50 -2.24
CA ALA A 29 18.73 9.07 -0.89
C ALA A 29 17.98 7.80 -0.43
N ASP A 30 17.31 7.07 -1.32
CA ASP A 30 16.61 5.84 -0.92
C ASP A 30 17.61 4.72 -0.59
N PRO A 31 17.36 3.89 0.44
CA PRO A 31 18.09 2.64 0.63
C PRO A 31 17.96 1.75 -0.63
N PRO A 32 18.89 0.82 -0.89
CA PRO A 32 18.87 -0.03 -2.08
C PRO A 32 17.67 -1.00 -2.04
N MET A 33 16.50 -0.50 -2.43
CA MET A 33 15.26 -1.24 -2.56
C MET A 33 14.95 -1.39 -4.05
N GLY A 34 14.39 -2.53 -4.45
CA GLY A 34 14.03 -2.75 -5.86
C GLY A 34 12.90 -1.83 -6.29
N GLY A 35 11.86 -1.71 -5.45
CA GLY A 35 10.72 -0.80 -5.58
C GLY A 35 9.89 -0.79 -4.30
N TYR A 36 8.70 -0.19 -4.33
CA TYR A 36 7.77 -0.17 -3.20
C TYR A 36 6.34 0.13 -3.63
N PHE A 37 5.39 -0.15 -2.75
CA PHE A 37 4.01 0.35 -2.84
C PHE A 37 3.51 0.77 -1.46
N TYR A 38 2.35 1.40 -1.40
CA TYR A 38 1.71 1.79 -0.15
C TYR A 38 0.57 0.86 0.23
N VAL A 39 0.41 0.68 1.53
CA VAL A 39 -0.71 -0.04 2.16
C VAL A 39 -1.33 0.87 3.18
N VAL A 40 -2.65 0.99 3.16
CA VAL A 40 -3.38 1.81 4.13
C VAL A 40 -4.26 0.94 5.02
N CYS A 41 -4.29 1.26 6.30
CA CYS A 41 -5.25 0.69 7.22
C CYS A 41 -6.62 1.38 7.04
N ALA A 42 -7.60 0.64 6.54
CA ALA A 42 -8.98 1.13 6.39
C ALA A 42 -9.64 1.44 7.74
N HIS A 43 -9.06 1.04 8.88
CA HIS A 43 -9.55 1.36 10.23
C HIS A 43 -8.94 2.67 10.78
N CYS A 44 -7.62 2.78 10.92
CA CYS A 44 -6.96 3.94 11.53
C CYS A 44 -6.36 4.95 10.54
N ALA A 45 -6.47 4.70 9.23
CA ALA A 45 -5.90 5.51 8.15
C ALA A 45 -4.36 5.62 8.15
N THR A 46 -3.66 4.82 8.96
CA THR A 46 -2.19 4.75 8.89
C THR A 46 -1.75 4.16 7.56
N GLU A 47 -0.83 4.83 6.91
CA GLU A 47 -0.16 4.37 5.69
C GLU A 47 1.18 3.73 6.03
N HIS A 48 1.47 2.62 5.36
CA HIS A 48 2.70 1.86 5.45
C HIS A 48 3.34 1.78 4.07
N MET A 49 4.65 1.94 4.00
CA MET A 49 5.42 1.62 2.81
C MET A 49 5.81 0.15 2.85
N VAL A 50 5.70 -0.53 1.72
CA VAL A 50 6.06 -1.95 1.59
C VAL A 50 7.15 -2.08 0.52
N PRO A 51 8.42 -2.20 0.93
CA PRO A 51 9.53 -2.40 0.00
C PRO A 51 9.46 -3.74 -0.71
N THR A 52 9.76 -3.75 -2.00
CA THR A 52 9.87 -4.97 -2.82
C THR A 52 11.33 -5.24 -3.19
N ARG A 53 11.67 -6.52 -3.38
CA ARG A 53 12.98 -6.98 -3.84
C ARG A 53 13.29 -6.51 -5.26
N GLY A 54 12.27 -6.44 -6.11
CA GLY A 54 12.40 -6.11 -7.53
C GLY A 54 11.73 -4.79 -7.92
N ALA A 55 12.28 -4.14 -8.94
CA ALA A 55 11.72 -2.91 -9.52
C ALA A 55 10.44 -3.11 -10.34
N ARG A 56 10.01 -4.37 -10.55
CA ARG A 56 8.80 -4.70 -11.31
C ARG A 56 7.60 -5.10 -10.42
N GLY A 57 7.77 -5.00 -9.10
CA GLY A 57 6.81 -5.52 -8.13
C GLY A 57 7.37 -6.67 -7.30
N PRO A 58 6.56 -7.22 -6.39
CA PRO A 58 6.91 -8.39 -5.61
C PRO A 58 7.02 -9.64 -6.48
N ALA A 59 7.90 -10.56 -6.09
CA ALA A 59 7.95 -11.91 -6.66
C ALA A 59 6.98 -12.85 -5.92
N ASP A 60 6.53 -13.92 -6.59
CA ASP A 60 5.75 -14.98 -5.94
C ASP A 60 6.49 -15.54 -4.70
N GLY A 61 5.77 -15.63 -3.58
CA GLY A 61 6.31 -16.00 -2.26
C GLY A 61 7.18 -14.93 -1.59
N GLU A 62 7.21 -13.70 -2.10
CA GLU A 62 7.96 -12.62 -1.47
C GLU A 62 7.29 -12.17 -0.17
N ARG A 63 8.09 -12.15 0.91
CA ARG A 63 7.71 -11.63 2.22
C ARG A 63 8.28 -10.22 2.38
N MET A 64 7.40 -9.24 2.55
CA MET A 64 7.72 -7.82 2.61
C MET A 64 7.24 -7.23 3.94
N GLU A 65 8.10 -6.46 4.59
CA GLU A 65 7.75 -5.85 5.88
C GLU A 65 6.91 -4.58 5.68
N LEU A 66 5.91 -4.38 6.54
CA LEU A 66 5.22 -3.11 6.65
C LEU A 66 6.14 -2.10 7.34
N CYS A 67 6.52 -1.03 6.64
CA CYS A 67 7.39 0.00 7.18
C CYS A 67 6.63 1.29 7.44
N ALA A 68 6.85 1.91 8.61
CA ALA A 68 6.50 3.31 8.82
C ALA A 68 7.50 4.19 8.07
N MET A 69 6.99 5.23 7.39
CA MET A 69 7.80 6.20 6.68
C MET A 69 7.86 7.51 7.47
N SER A 70 9.06 8.01 7.72
CA SER A 70 9.28 9.36 8.23
C SER A 70 10.22 10.12 7.31
N THR A 71 10.15 11.46 7.37
CA THR A 71 11.12 12.33 6.71
C THR A 71 11.90 13.07 7.78
N GLU A 72 13.20 12.79 7.85
CA GLU A 72 14.12 13.42 8.79
C GLU A 72 15.18 14.17 8.00
N GLN A 73 15.28 15.49 8.19
CA GLN A 73 16.26 16.33 7.50
C GLN A 73 16.22 16.22 5.97
N GLY A 74 15.03 16.00 5.40
CA GLY A 74 14.85 15.82 3.96
C GLY A 74 15.26 14.44 3.43
N GLN A 75 15.62 13.50 4.31
CA GLN A 75 15.85 12.10 3.98
C GLN A 75 14.66 11.25 4.41
N VAL A 76 14.24 10.32 3.54
CA VAL A 76 13.25 9.32 3.88
C VAL A 76 13.90 8.27 4.79
N ARG A 77 13.25 7.98 5.91
CA ARG A 77 13.61 6.90 6.83
C ARG A 77 12.48 5.90 6.88
N LEU A 78 12.86 4.63 6.83
CA LEU A 78 11.94 3.51 7.00
C LEU A 78 12.22 2.83 8.32
N GLN A 79 11.16 2.65 9.10
CA GLN A 79 11.19 1.88 10.32
C GLN A 79 10.32 0.63 10.12
N GLY A 80 10.97 -0.53 10.14
CA GLY A 80 10.28 -1.82 10.09
C GLY A 80 9.37 -2.01 11.30
N SER A 81 8.18 -2.57 11.06
CA SER A 81 7.20 -2.84 12.12
C SER A 81 7.30 -4.25 12.72
N GLY A 82 8.03 -5.16 12.09
CA GLY A 82 8.02 -6.60 12.41
C GLY A 82 6.83 -7.37 11.85
N GLU A 83 5.84 -6.69 11.24
CA GLU A 83 4.70 -7.31 10.56
C GLU A 83 4.95 -7.41 9.06
N TYR A 84 4.49 -8.51 8.47
CA TYR A 84 4.81 -8.84 7.07
C TYR A 84 3.56 -9.12 6.25
N LEU A 85 3.65 -8.77 4.97
CA LEU A 85 2.76 -9.23 3.92
C LEU A 85 3.50 -10.26 3.08
N GLU A 86 2.81 -11.32 2.69
CA GLU A 86 3.30 -12.27 1.71
C GLU A 86 2.50 -12.09 0.42
N PHE A 87 3.19 -12.09 -0.72
CA PHE A 87 2.59 -12.01 -2.05
C PHE A 87 2.58 -13.39 -2.71
N TYR A 88 1.44 -13.74 -3.30
CA TYR A 88 1.26 -14.99 -4.03
C TYR A 88 0.54 -14.73 -5.36
N GLU A 89 1.15 -15.17 -6.46
CA GLU A 89 0.50 -15.07 -7.78
C GLU A 89 -0.61 -16.11 -7.90
N LEU A 90 -1.86 -15.66 -7.91
CA LEU A 90 -3.04 -16.49 -8.10
C LEU A 90 -3.62 -16.26 -9.50
N ALA A 91 -3.85 -17.33 -10.25
CA ALA A 91 -4.35 -17.26 -11.62
C ALA A 91 -5.76 -16.66 -11.74
N ASP A 92 -6.54 -16.72 -10.66
CA ASP A 92 -7.94 -16.30 -10.55
C ASP A 92 -8.14 -15.09 -9.62
N ALA A 93 -7.07 -14.37 -9.26
CA ALA A 93 -7.19 -13.15 -8.46
C ALA A 93 -8.08 -12.11 -9.16
N ALA A 94 -9.11 -11.65 -8.45
CA ALA A 94 -10.05 -10.66 -8.96
C ALA A 94 -9.54 -9.23 -8.76
N THR A 95 -8.77 -9.01 -7.69
CA THR A 95 -8.20 -7.72 -7.30
C THR A 95 -6.74 -7.84 -6.90
N TRP A 96 -6.03 -6.71 -6.85
CA TRP A 96 -4.64 -6.70 -6.37
C TRP A 96 -4.55 -7.15 -4.91
N SER A 97 -5.57 -6.82 -4.10
CA SER A 97 -5.62 -7.20 -2.68
C SER A 97 -5.70 -8.71 -2.44
N ASP A 98 -6.23 -9.48 -3.39
CA ASP A 98 -6.35 -10.95 -3.27
C ASP A 98 -5.00 -11.66 -3.33
N LEU A 99 -3.98 -11.01 -3.88
CA LEU A 99 -2.63 -11.55 -4.04
C LEU A 99 -1.79 -11.42 -2.76
N PHE A 100 -2.32 -10.84 -1.69
CA PHE A 100 -1.59 -10.58 -0.44
C PHE A 100 -2.31 -11.17 0.78
N THR A 101 -1.55 -11.48 1.83
CA THR A 101 -2.07 -11.97 3.13
C THR A 101 -2.79 -10.92 3.99
N LEU A 102 -3.37 -9.88 3.39
CA LEU A 102 -3.96 -8.72 4.08
C LEU A 102 -5.09 -9.09 5.06
N ALA A 103 -5.85 -10.13 4.75
CA ALA A 103 -6.96 -10.60 5.58
C ALA A 103 -6.48 -11.12 6.96
N THR A 104 -5.25 -11.65 7.02
CA THR A 104 -4.69 -12.28 8.22
C THR A 104 -3.64 -11.41 8.93
N THR A 105 -3.07 -10.42 8.24
CA THR A 105 -2.09 -9.51 8.82
C THR A 105 -2.77 -8.40 9.63
N ALA A 106 -2.30 -8.17 10.85
CA ALA A 106 -2.77 -7.07 11.70
C ALA A 106 -2.11 -5.74 11.30
N CYS A 107 -2.85 -4.64 11.41
CA CYS A 107 -2.25 -3.32 11.25
C CYS A 107 -1.28 -3.04 12.42
N PRO A 108 -0.01 -2.68 12.17
CA PRO A 108 0.95 -2.39 13.23
C PRO A 108 0.55 -1.22 14.15
N ALA A 109 -0.28 -0.30 13.66
CA ALA A 109 -0.67 0.90 14.40
C ALA A 109 -1.89 0.70 15.31
N CYS A 110 -2.87 -0.09 14.88
CA CYS A 110 -4.14 -0.27 15.62
C CYS A 110 -4.47 -1.72 15.95
N CYS A 111 -3.62 -2.68 15.56
CA CYS A 111 -3.75 -4.11 15.81
C CYS A 111 -4.98 -4.80 15.19
N GLU A 112 -5.83 -4.08 14.47
CA GLU A 112 -6.98 -4.63 13.77
C GLU A 112 -6.53 -5.52 12.59
N GLN A 113 -7.16 -6.68 12.43
CA GLN A 113 -6.90 -7.63 11.35
C GLN A 113 -7.88 -7.46 10.20
N GLY A 114 -7.45 -7.77 8.97
CA GLY A 114 -8.31 -7.72 7.79
C GLY A 114 -8.70 -6.31 7.32
N VAL A 115 -8.06 -5.28 7.88
CA VAL A 115 -8.33 -3.87 7.57
C VAL A 115 -7.28 -3.24 6.65
N LEU A 116 -6.16 -3.91 6.41
CA LEU A 116 -5.11 -3.41 5.52
C LEU A 116 -5.56 -3.53 4.05
N LYS A 117 -5.24 -2.51 3.25
CA LYS A 117 -5.60 -2.40 1.84
C LYS A 117 -4.41 -1.93 1.01
N VAL A 118 -4.06 -2.72 -0.01
CA VAL A 118 -3.13 -2.32 -1.08
C VAL A 118 -3.86 -1.59 -2.21
N GLU A 119 -5.16 -1.83 -2.35
CA GLU A 119 -6.04 -1.23 -3.36
C GLU A 119 -7.34 -0.76 -2.68
N LEU A 120 -7.83 0.41 -3.08
CA LEU A 120 -9.11 0.97 -2.68
C LEU A 120 -9.96 1.19 -3.92
N HIS A 121 -11.28 1.15 -3.77
CA HIS A 121 -12.21 1.26 -4.88
C HIS A 121 -13.16 2.46 -4.71
N ALA A 122 -13.65 2.98 -5.84
CA ALA A 122 -14.68 4.00 -5.81
C ALA A 122 -15.91 3.46 -5.09
N GLY A 123 -16.46 4.23 -4.14
CA GLY A 123 -17.54 3.78 -3.27
C GLY A 123 -17.10 3.29 -1.89
N ASP A 124 -15.83 2.91 -1.70
CA ASP A 124 -15.31 2.53 -0.38
C ASP A 124 -15.40 3.70 0.60
N ALA A 125 -15.69 3.41 1.87
CA ALA A 125 -15.71 4.43 2.91
C ALA A 125 -14.29 4.99 3.11
N CYS A 126 -14.16 6.32 3.15
CA CYS A 126 -12.87 6.97 3.34
C CYS A 126 -12.20 6.51 4.65
N PRO A 127 -10.97 5.94 4.60
CA PRO A 127 -10.25 5.48 5.79
C PRO A 127 -10.06 6.57 6.85
N ARG A 128 -9.95 7.84 6.46
CA ARG A 128 -9.71 8.95 7.39
C ARG A 128 -10.99 9.46 8.06
N CYS A 129 -11.99 9.89 7.29
CA CYS A 129 -13.18 10.54 7.87
C CYS A 129 -14.38 9.60 8.08
N LYS A 130 -14.42 8.43 7.44
CA LYS A 130 -15.55 7.47 7.44
C LYS A 130 -16.89 8.01 6.92
N GLN A 131 -16.99 9.29 6.60
CA GLN A 131 -18.25 9.98 6.30
C GLN A 131 -18.61 9.99 4.82
N MET A 132 -17.60 9.95 3.94
CA MET A 132 -17.80 9.99 2.49
C MET A 132 -17.16 8.78 1.83
N ALA A 133 -17.78 8.37 0.71
CA ALA A 133 -17.20 7.42 -0.21
C ALA A 133 -16.02 8.03 -0.97
N LEU A 134 -15.04 7.20 -1.31
CA LEU A 134 -13.90 7.59 -2.12
C LEU A 134 -14.30 7.78 -3.60
N SER A 135 -13.69 8.78 -4.23
CA SER A 135 -13.61 8.89 -5.68
C SER A 135 -12.30 8.27 -6.12
N CYS A 136 -12.32 7.32 -7.03
CA CYS A 136 -11.11 6.66 -7.51
C CYS A 136 -11.05 6.67 -9.03
N ASP A 137 -9.90 7.07 -9.55
CA ASP A 137 -9.59 7.04 -10.97
C ASP A 137 -8.59 5.91 -11.24
N ARG A 138 -8.93 5.02 -12.17
CA ARG A 138 -7.99 4.01 -12.66
C ARG A 138 -6.97 4.68 -13.56
N MET A 139 -5.69 4.42 -13.32
CA MET A 139 -4.67 4.80 -14.27
C MET A 139 -4.63 3.76 -15.40
N SER A 140 -4.66 4.24 -16.64
CA SER A 140 -4.62 3.45 -17.88
C SER A 140 -3.21 3.37 -18.46
#